data_AF-A0A7G1IVB3-F1
#
_entry.id   AF-A0A7G1IVB3-F1
#
_cell.length_a   1.000
_cell.length_b   1.000
_cell.length_c   1.000
_cell.angle_alpha   90.00
_cell.angle_beta   90.00
_cell.angle_gamma   90.00
#
_symmetry.space_group_name_H-M   'P 1'
#
loop_
_entity.id
_entity.type
_entity.pdbx_description
1 polymer ?
#
loop_
_entity_poly.entity_id
_entity_poly.type
_entity_poly.pdbx_seq_one_letter_code
_entity_poly.pdbx_strand_id
1 'polypeptide(L)'
;MFSEQRRREEQALLAQDYALETARAEGVEQGLERGLERGRAEGIEQGLERGRAEGVEQGLERGLERGKVEGGFAMLANLVRQGLLPSEVASQQLGMSVSEFEALLEKHE
;
A
#
# COMPACT_ATOMS: atom_id res chain seq x y z
N MET A 1 -28.29 58.15 36.85
CA MET A 1 -28.28 56.79 37.44
C MET A 1 -28.80 55.73 36.45
N PHE A 2 -30.05 55.79 36.01
CA PHE A 2 -30.63 54.77 35.10
C PHE A 2 -29.96 54.61 33.72
N SER A 3 -29.35 55.67 33.16
CA SER A 3 -28.72 55.64 31.82
C SER A 3 -27.32 55.00 31.78
N GLU A 4 -26.62 54.94 32.91
CA GLU A 4 -25.31 54.28 32.99
C GLU A 4 -25.44 52.78 33.25
N GLN A 5 -26.43 52.41 34.06
CA GLN A 5 -26.69 51.01 34.37
C GLN A 5 -27.16 50.24 33.12
N ARG A 6 -28.07 50.82 32.32
CA ARG A 6 -28.46 50.24 31.03
C ARG A 6 -27.30 50.10 30.04
N ARG A 7 -26.42 51.09 29.95
CA ARG A 7 -25.22 50.99 29.09
C ARG A 7 -24.29 49.86 29.53
N ARG A 8 -24.12 49.64 30.83
CA ARG A 8 -23.30 48.53 31.36
C ARG A 8 -23.94 47.16 31.11
N GLU A 9 -25.25 47.05 31.25
CA GLU A 9 -26.00 45.83 30.95
C GLU A 9 -25.90 45.47 29.46
N GLU A 10 -26.09 46.45 28.57
CA GLU A 10 -25.91 46.28 27.13
C GLU A 10 -24.47 45.88 26.76
N GLN A 11 -23.47 46.51 27.38
CA GLN A 11 -22.06 46.14 27.17
C GLN A 11 -21.73 44.73 27.66
N ALA A 12 -22.30 44.31 28.79
CA ALA A 12 -22.10 42.97 29.33
C ALA A 12 -22.73 41.89 28.43
N LEU A 13 -23.92 42.16 27.89
CA LEU A 13 -24.58 41.29 26.90
C LEU A 13 -23.73 41.16 25.63
N LEU A 14 -23.23 42.27 25.08
CA LEU A 14 -22.38 42.25 23.89
C LEU A 14 -21.07 41.49 24.12
N ALA A 15 -20.45 41.63 25.29
CA ALA A 15 -19.25 40.89 25.65
C ALA A 15 -19.53 39.38 25.80
N GLN A 16 -20.69 39.00 26.35
CA GLN A 16 -21.11 37.61 26.45
C GLN A 16 -21.36 36.99 25.08
N ASP A 17 -22.07 37.69 24.19
CA ASP A 17 -22.34 37.22 22.83
C ASP A 17 -21.03 37.06 22.05
N TYR A 18 -20.11 38.03 22.16
CA TYR A 18 -18.80 37.94 21.54
C TYR A 18 -18.01 36.73 22.04
N ALA A 19 -17.95 36.52 23.36
CA ALA A 19 -17.25 35.37 23.94
C ALA A 19 -17.86 34.02 23.51
N LEU A 20 -19.20 33.95 23.40
CA LEU A 20 -19.88 32.75 22.94
C LEU A 20 -19.57 32.44 21.47
N GLU A 21 -19.61 33.47 20.61
CA GLU A 21 -19.30 33.32 19.19
C GLU A 21 -17.82 32.97 18.97
N THR A 22 -16.90 33.55 19.73
CA THR A 22 -15.48 33.16 19.70
C THR A 22 -15.28 31.71 20.13
N ALA A 23 -15.89 31.29 21.26
CA ALA A 23 -15.78 29.91 21.74
C ALA A 23 -16.38 28.89 20.75
N ARG A 24 -17.46 29.25 20.05
CA ARG A 24 -18.05 28.44 18.98
C ARG A 24 -17.11 28.34 17.78
N ALA A 25 -16.57 29.46 17.32
CA ALA A 25 -15.65 29.51 16.18
C ALA A 25 -14.41 28.65 16.47
N GLU A 26 -13.78 28.83 17.63
CA GLU A 26 -12.62 28.03 18.05
C GLU A 26 -12.97 26.55 18.20
N GLY A 27 -14.13 26.22 18.76
CA GLY A 27 -14.58 24.83 18.91
C GLY A 27 -14.79 24.13 17.56
N VAL A 28 -15.37 24.84 16.58
CA VAL A 28 -15.57 24.32 15.22
C VAL A 28 -14.23 24.18 14.51
N GLU A 29 -13.35 25.18 14.60
CA GLU A 29 -12.02 25.15 13.98
C GLU A 29 -11.19 23.97 14.53
N GLN A 30 -11.10 23.83 15.84
CA GLN A 30 -10.38 22.71 16.48
C GLN A 30 -11.01 21.35 16.13
N GLY A 31 -12.33 21.26 16.08
CA GLY A 31 -13.03 20.04 15.70
C GLY A 31 -12.74 19.63 14.26
N LEU A 32 -12.74 20.60 13.35
CA LEU A 32 -12.46 20.39 11.94
C LEU A 32 -10.99 20.01 11.72
N GLU A 33 -10.06 20.76 12.32
CA GLU A 33 -8.63 20.49 12.21
C GLU A 33 -8.29 19.09 12.71
N ARG A 34 -8.74 18.72 13.91
CA ARG A 34 -8.52 17.36 14.45
C ARG A 34 -9.17 16.29 13.61
N GLY A 35 -10.37 16.52 13.10
CA GLY A 35 -11.08 15.57 12.24
C GLY A 35 -10.34 15.33 10.92
N LEU A 36 -9.86 16.40 10.28
CA LEU A 36 -9.11 16.34 9.03
C LEU A 36 -7.74 15.70 9.22
N GLU A 37 -6.99 16.11 10.24
CA GLU A 37 -5.68 15.53 10.54
C GLU A 37 -5.79 14.04 10.82
N ARG A 38 -6.74 13.63 11.69
CA ARG A 38 -6.95 12.23 12.03
C ARG A 38 -7.39 11.42 10.82
N GLY A 39 -8.40 11.89 10.08
CA GLY A 39 -8.88 11.20 8.89
C GLY A 39 -7.80 11.05 7.81
N ARG A 40 -6.96 12.07 7.64
CA ARG A 40 -5.83 12.02 6.71
C ARG A 40 -4.75 11.05 7.19
N ALA A 41 -4.37 11.10 8.47
CA ALA A 41 -3.35 10.21 9.03
C ALA A 41 -3.79 8.74 8.93
N GLU A 42 -5.01 8.43 9.39
CA GLU A 42 -5.58 7.07 9.33
C GLU A 42 -5.71 6.59 7.88
N GLY A 43 -6.17 7.44 6.97
CA GLY A 43 -6.30 7.09 5.55
C GLY A 43 -4.96 6.79 4.87
N ILE A 44 -3.93 7.58 5.17
CA ILE A 44 -2.57 7.36 4.65
C ILE A 44 -1.98 6.08 5.23
N GLU A 45 -2.09 5.88 6.54
CA GLU A 45 -1.55 4.71 7.23
C GLU A 45 -2.18 3.42 6.70
N GLN A 46 -3.52 3.37 6.63
CA GLN A 46 -4.24 2.20 6.11
C GLN A 46 -3.94 1.95 4.64
N GLY A 47 -3.86 3.02 3.82
CA GLY A 47 -3.55 2.90 2.40
C GLY A 47 -2.15 2.35 2.15
N LEU A 48 -1.15 2.85 2.90
CA LEU A 48 0.23 2.40 2.81
C LEU A 48 0.40 0.96 3.33
N GLU A 49 -0.22 0.63 4.46
CA GLU A 49 -0.12 -0.70 5.05
C GLU A 49 -0.72 -1.76 4.11
N ARG A 50 -1.92 -1.52 3.60
CA ARG A 50 -2.58 -2.42 2.64
C ARG A 50 -1.79 -2.54 1.34
N GLY A 51 -1.42 -1.41 0.74
CA GLY A 51 -0.65 -1.41 -0.51
C GLY A 51 0.69 -2.11 -0.38
N ARG A 52 1.38 -1.97 0.76
CA ARG A 52 2.63 -2.69 1.03
C ARG A 52 2.39 -4.17 1.24
N ALA A 53 1.39 -4.55 2.04
CA ALA A 53 1.08 -5.95 2.30
C ALA A 53 0.74 -6.71 1.01
N GLU A 54 -0.20 -6.17 0.22
CA GLU A 54 -0.61 -6.74 -1.06
C GLU A 54 0.54 -6.79 -2.07
N GLY A 55 1.34 -5.70 -2.16
CA GLY A 55 2.47 -5.64 -3.07
C GLY A 55 3.57 -6.65 -2.73
N VAL A 56 3.87 -6.82 -1.44
CA VAL A 56 4.86 -7.81 -0.97
C VAL A 56 4.36 -9.23 -1.21
N GLU A 57 3.11 -9.52 -0.86
CA GLU A 57 2.52 -10.85 -1.04
C GLU A 57 2.51 -11.26 -2.51
N GLN A 58 1.97 -10.42 -3.39
CA GLN A 58 1.94 -10.71 -4.83
C GLN A 58 3.34 -10.79 -5.44
N GLY A 59 4.24 -9.91 -5.02
CA GLY A 59 5.62 -9.90 -5.49
C GLY A 59 6.37 -11.18 -5.09
N LEU A 60 6.20 -11.61 -3.84
CA LEU A 60 6.83 -12.82 -3.32
C LEU A 60 6.25 -14.08 -3.96
N GLU A 61 4.93 -14.19 -4.08
CA GLU A 61 4.27 -15.34 -4.71
C GLU A 61 4.74 -15.51 -6.16
N ARG A 62 4.66 -14.45 -6.97
CA ARG A 62 5.14 -14.47 -8.36
C ARG A 62 6.63 -14.76 -8.45
N GLY A 63 7.42 -14.18 -7.55
CA GLY A 63 8.87 -14.40 -7.50
C GLY A 63 9.22 -15.85 -7.16
N LEU A 64 8.52 -16.46 -6.21
CA LEU A 64 8.72 -17.85 -5.81
C LEU A 64 8.24 -18.83 -6.88
N GLU A 65 7.09 -18.60 -7.49
CA GLU A 65 6.61 -19.44 -8.59
C GLU A 65 7.58 -19.41 -9.77
N ARG A 66 7.99 -18.21 -10.18
CA ARG A 66 8.97 -18.04 -11.25
C ARG A 66 10.30 -18.68 -10.89
N GLY A 67 10.79 -18.47 -9.68
CA GLY A 67 12.03 -19.07 -9.19
C GLY A 67 12.00 -20.61 -9.14
N LYS A 68 10.85 -21.21 -8.82
CA LYS A 68 10.68 -22.67 -8.87
C LYS A 68 10.75 -23.21 -10.29
N VAL A 69 10.09 -22.55 -11.24
CA VAL A 69 10.10 -22.95 -12.66
C VAL A 69 11.50 -22.75 -13.26
N GLU A 70 12.10 -21.57 -13.05
CA GLU A 70 13.45 -21.25 -13.54
C GLU A 70 14.51 -22.16 -12.91
N GLY A 71 14.41 -22.42 -11.60
CA GLY A 71 15.31 -23.33 -10.89
C GLY A 71 15.16 -24.79 -11.35
N GLY A 72 13.93 -25.24 -11.57
CA GLY A 72 13.65 -26.56 -12.14
C GLY A 72 14.22 -26.72 -13.55
N PHE A 73 14.04 -25.70 -14.40
CA PHE A 73 14.68 -25.66 -15.72
C PHE A 73 16.20 -25.69 -15.61
N ALA A 74 16.81 -24.83 -14.78
CA ALA A 74 18.26 -24.77 -14.62
C ALA A 74 18.86 -26.11 -14.16
N MET A 75 18.19 -26.81 -13.24
CA MET A 75 18.59 -28.14 -12.79
C MET A 75 18.56 -29.15 -13.95
N LEU A 76 17.46 -29.20 -14.71
CA LEU A 76 17.31 -30.13 -15.83
C LEU A 76 18.27 -29.80 -16.98
N ALA A 77 18.44 -28.52 -17.30
CA ALA A 77 19.39 -28.05 -18.31
C ALA A 77 20.83 -28.47 -17.96
N ASN A 78 21.23 -28.38 -16.68
CA ASN A 78 22.54 -28.86 -16.24
C ASN A 78 22.73 -30.36 -16.44
N LEU A 79 21.70 -31.18 -16.15
CA LEU A 79 21.76 -32.62 -16.37
C LEU A 79 21.85 -32.96 -17.86
N VAL A 80 21.12 -32.23 -18.71
CA VAL A 80 21.15 -32.39 -20.16
C VAL A 80 22.53 -32.02 -20.71
N ARG A 81 23.11 -30.90 -20.28
CA ARG A 81 24.47 -30.47 -20.68
C ARG A 81 25.56 -31.45 -20.26
N GLN A 82 25.39 -32.13 -19.13
CA GLN A 82 26.30 -33.18 -18.67
C GLN A 82 26.10 -34.52 -19.40
N GLY A 83 25.13 -34.61 -20.31
CA GLY A 83 24.77 -35.85 -21.00
C GLY A 83 24.12 -36.90 -20.09
N LEU A 84 23.67 -36.50 -18.90
CA LEU A 84 23.06 -37.39 -17.91
C LEU A 84 21.56 -37.59 -18.14
N LEU A 85 20.93 -36.70 -18.92
CA LEU A 85 19.50 -36.73 -19.21
C LEU A 85 19.27 -36.30 -20.67
N PRO A 86 18.43 -37.00 -21.45
CA PRO A 86 18.02 -36.53 -22.77
C PRO A 86 17.05 -35.33 -22.69
N SER A 87 17.12 -34.43 -23.68
CA SER A 87 16.27 -33.24 -23.78
C SER A 87 14.78 -33.56 -23.77
N GLU A 88 14.40 -34.71 -24.35
CA GLU A 88 13.02 -35.20 -24.41
C GLU A 88 12.44 -35.46 -23.02
N VAL A 89 13.26 -35.99 -22.11
CA VAL A 89 12.82 -36.29 -20.74
C VAL A 89 12.75 -35.02 -19.91
N ALA A 90 13.70 -34.09 -20.09
CA ALA A 90 13.66 -32.80 -19.41
C ALA A 90 12.45 -31.96 -19.85
N SER A 91 12.16 -31.92 -21.14
CA SER A 91 11.05 -31.12 -21.68
C SER A 91 9.69 -31.65 -21.19
N GLN A 92 9.51 -32.98 -21.18
CA GLN A 92 8.30 -33.61 -20.64
C GLN A 92 8.09 -33.26 -19.17
N GLN A 93 9.16 -33.21 -18.38
CA GLN A 93 9.07 -32.94 -16.95
C GLN A 93 8.74 -31.49 -16.61
N LEU A 94 9.00 -30.57 -17.53
CA LEU A 94 8.57 -29.18 -17.46
C LEU A 94 7.24 -28.93 -18.18
N GLY A 95 6.64 -29.97 -18.78
CA GLY A 95 5.40 -29.86 -19.53
C GLY A 95 5.50 -29.03 -20.81
N MET A 96 6.69 -28.96 -21.42
CA MET A 96 6.94 -28.20 -22.65
C MET A 96 7.43 -29.10 -23.79
N SER A 97 7.42 -28.58 -25.01
CA SER A 97 7.96 -29.29 -26.16
C SER A 97 9.50 -29.35 -26.12
N VAL A 98 10.06 -30.37 -26.78
CA VAL A 98 11.52 -30.53 -26.89
C VAL A 98 12.16 -29.30 -27.53
N SER A 99 11.55 -28.80 -28.61
CA SER A 99 11.99 -27.58 -29.31
C SER A 99 12.00 -26.33 -28.43
N GLU A 100 11.01 -26.16 -27.55
CA GLU A 100 10.98 -25.03 -26.60
C GLU A 100 12.08 -25.16 -25.56
N PHE A 101 12.30 -26.38 -25.05
CA PHE A 101 13.35 -26.66 -24.09
C PHE A 101 14.75 -26.43 -24.69
N GLU A 102 14.99 -26.92 -25.91
CA GLU A 102 16.25 -26.72 -26.63
C GLU A 102 16.50 -25.24 -26.95
N ALA A 103 15.48 -24.50 -27.41
CA ALA A 103 15.60 -23.05 -27.62
C ALA A 103 15.93 -22.30 -26.33
N LEU A 104 15.37 -22.70 -25.19
CA LEU A 104 15.74 -22.15 -23.88
C LEU A 104 17.18 -22.53 -23.48
N LEU A 105 17.61 -23.75 -23.81
CA LEU A 105 18.96 -24.23 -23.53
C LEU A 105 20.02 -23.43 -24.29
N GLU A 106 19.78 -23.15 -25.58
CA GLU A 106 20.64 -22.32 -26.44
C GLU A 106 20.68 -20.86 -25.96
N LYS A 107 19.53 -20.31 -25.54
CA LYS A 107 19.44 -18.92 -25.04
C LYS A 107 20.19 -18.71 -23.72
N HIS A 108 20.42 -19.79 -22.97
CA HIS A 108 21.08 -19.79 -21.67
C HIS A 108 22.46 -20.46 -21.71
N GLU A 109 23.10 -20.57 -22.89
CA GLU A 109 24.55 -20.80 -23.03
C GLU A 109 25.35 -19.55 -22.67
#